data_AF-A0A3C0S0H6-F1
#
_entry.id   AF-A0A3C0S0H6-F1
#
_cell.length_a   1.000
_cell.length_b   1.000
_cell.length_c   1.000
_cell.angle_alpha   90.00
_cell.angle_beta   90.00
_cell.angle_gamma   90.00
#
_symmetry.space_group_name_H-M   'P 1'
#
loop_
_entity.id
_entity.type
_entity.pdbx_description
1 polymer ?
#
loop_
_entity_poly.entity_id
_entity_poly.type
_entity_poly.pdbx_seq_one_letter_code
_entity_poly.pdbx_strand_id
1 'polypeptide(L)'
;KKFISLATPNSSKSKWMPWELGLGDRIVNYENVAVLPLTTNEDRWGDQEYGAIYGRIEGYRYYSSLNYESWYVIYPSGEKISLLEWINR
;
A
#
# COMPACT_ATOMS: atom_id res chain seq x y z
N LYS A 1 1.47 4.53 15.44
CA LYS A 1 1.99 3.18 15.09
C LYS A 1 1.57 2.90 13.66
N LYS A 2 2.43 2.30 12.83
CA LYS A 2 2.17 2.03 11.40
C LYS A 2 2.22 0.53 11.14
N PHE A 3 1.41 0.07 10.20
CA PHE A 3 1.42 -1.32 9.75
C PHE A 3 1.54 -1.36 8.23
N ILE A 4 2.52 -2.10 7.74
CA ILE A 4 2.72 -2.32 6.30
C ILE A 4 2.50 -3.81 6.05
N SER A 5 1.48 -4.12 5.25
CA SER A 5 1.21 -5.48 4.79
C SER A 5 1.91 -5.74 3.46
N LEU A 6 2.71 -6.80 3.39
CA LEU A 6 3.33 -7.25 2.15
C LEU A 6 2.37 -8.22 1.46
N ALA A 7 1.92 -7.87 0.26
CA ALA A 7 0.98 -8.70 -0.47
C ALA A 7 1.46 -8.97 -1.90
N THR A 8 1.40 -10.23 -2.29
CA THR A 8 1.67 -10.70 -3.66
C THR A 8 0.34 -10.87 -4.40
N PRO A 9 0.33 -10.99 -5.75
CA PRO A 9 -0.86 -11.37 -6.51
C PRO A 9 -1.57 -12.64 -6.02
N ASN A 10 -0.85 -13.58 -5.40
CA ASN A 10 -1.43 -14.80 -4.84
C ASN A 10 -1.89 -14.63 -3.37
N SER A 11 -1.46 -13.57 -2.68
CA SER A 11 -1.85 -13.30 -1.29
C SER A 11 -3.35 -12.98 -1.17
N SER A 12 -3.98 -12.45 -2.21
CA SER A 12 -5.43 -12.21 -2.28
C SER A 12 -6.26 -13.51 -2.23
N LYS A 13 -5.66 -14.65 -2.61
CA LYS A 13 -6.30 -15.98 -2.50
C LYS A 13 -6.11 -16.61 -1.11
N SER A 14 -5.33 -15.98 -0.23
CA SER A 14 -5.07 -16.49 1.10
C SER A 14 -6.27 -16.22 2.01
N LYS A 15 -6.81 -17.27 2.63
CA LYS A 15 -7.84 -17.16 3.68
C LYS A 15 -7.34 -16.46 4.95
N TRP A 16 -6.02 -16.29 5.11
CA TRP A 16 -5.38 -15.66 6.27
C TRP A 16 -5.21 -14.14 6.15
N MET A 17 -5.07 -13.60 4.94
CA MET A 17 -4.92 -12.16 4.70
C MET A 17 -6.09 -11.29 5.21
N PRO A 18 -7.37 -11.69 5.03
CA PRO A 18 -8.49 -10.92 5.57
C PRO A 18 -8.45 -10.83 7.11
N TRP A 19 -7.91 -11.85 7.78
CA TRP A 19 -7.83 -11.89 9.25
C TRP A 19 -6.75 -10.96 9.82
N GLU A 20 -5.59 -10.87 9.17
CA GLU A 20 -4.51 -9.97 9.58
C GLU A 20 -4.88 -8.48 9.41
N LEU A 21 -5.56 -8.16 8.31
CA LEU A 21 -6.07 -6.80 8.06
C LEU A 21 -7.21 -6.44 9.00
N GLY A 22 -8.13 -7.37 9.31
CA GLY A 22 -9.20 -7.15 10.29
C GLY A 22 -8.70 -6.93 11.73
N LEU A 23 -7.57 -7.55 12.10
CA LEU A 23 -6.88 -7.25 13.36
C LEU A 23 -6.17 -5.90 13.31
N GLY A 24 -5.56 -5.55 12.18
CA GLY A 24 -4.96 -4.24 11.93
C GLY A 24 -5.99 -3.11 12.06
N ASP A 25 -7.17 -3.26 11.46
CA ASP A 25 -8.23 -2.24 11.39
C ASP A 25 -8.82 -1.88 12.77
N ARG A 26 -8.82 -2.85 13.70
CA ARG A 26 -9.30 -2.64 15.07
C ARG A 26 -8.25 -2.03 16.02
N ILE A 27 -6.98 -2.03 15.63
CA ILE A 27 -5.84 -1.70 16.51
C ILE A 27 -5.05 -0.47 15.99
N VAL A 28 -5.08 -0.23 14.68
CA VAL A 28 -4.35 0.84 14.01
C VAL A 28 -5.33 1.46 13.02
N ASN A 29 -5.78 2.69 13.27
CA ASN A 29 -6.73 3.39 12.39
C ASN A 29 -6.39 3.16 10.92
N TYR A 30 -7.41 3.03 10.09
CA TYR A 30 -7.35 2.85 8.64
C TYR A 30 -6.21 3.61 7.92
N GLU A 31 -5.99 4.87 8.28
CA GLU A 31 -4.93 5.77 7.76
C GLU A 31 -3.48 5.32 8.08
N ASN A 32 -3.30 4.35 8.97
CA ASN A 32 -2.00 3.84 9.43
C ASN A 32 -1.71 2.43 8.90
N VAL A 33 -2.58 1.91 8.04
CA VAL A 33 -2.41 0.64 7.34
C VAL A 33 -2.14 0.92 5.86
N ALA A 34 -1.04 0.39 5.36
CA ALA A 34 -0.71 0.46 3.94
C ALA A 34 -0.28 -0.91 3.40
N VAL A 35 -0.62 -1.19 2.14
CA VAL A 35 -0.26 -2.42 1.45
C VAL A 35 0.87 -2.15 0.47
N LEU A 36 1.95 -2.92 0.57
CA LEU A 36 3.06 -2.91 -0.37
C LEU A 36 2.94 -4.10 -1.34
N PRO A 37 2.62 -3.85 -2.62
CA PRO A 37 2.65 -4.87 -3.65
C PRO A 37 4.04 -5.47 -3.83
N LEU A 38 4.14 -6.80 -3.72
CA LEU A 38 5.29 -7.59 -4.18
C LEU A 38 4.95 -8.17 -5.56
N THR A 39 4.91 -7.31 -6.57
CA THR A 39 4.69 -7.68 -7.96
C THR A 39 5.65 -6.91 -8.87
N THR A 40 6.06 -7.55 -9.96
CA THR A 40 6.83 -6.90 -11.04
C THR A 40 5.95 -6.28 -12.12
N ASN A 41 4.63 -6.51 -12.03
CA ASN A 41 3.62 -5.96 -12.94
C ASN A 41 2.70 -5.04 -12.15
N GLU A 42 2.88 -3.74 -12.31
CA GLU A 42 2.07 -2.67 -11.69
C GLU A 42 0.60 -2.77 -12.13
N ASP A 43 0.36 -3.10 -13.41
CA ASP A 43 -0.99 -3.22 -13.99
C ASP A 43 -1.86 -4.32 -13.37
N ARG A 44 -1.24 -5.33 -12.73
CA ARG A 44 -1.98 -6.47 -12.13
C ARG A 44 -2.46 -6.19 -10.71
N TRP A 45 -2.09 -5.04 -10.13
CA TRP A 45 -2.43 -4.72 -8.75
C TRP A 45 -3.80 -4.05 -8.61
N GLY A 46 -4.25 -3.32 -9.64
CA GLY A 46 -5.55 -2.62 -9.64
C GLY A 46 -6.76 -3.52 -9.38
N ASP A 47 -6.63 -4.82 -9.63
CA ASP A 47 -7.67 -5.83 -9.43
C ASP A 47 -7.67 -6.45 -8.01
N GLN A 48 -6.83 -6.00 -7.09
CA GLN A 48 -6.85 -6.48 -5.70
C GLN A 48 -7.84 -5.70 -4.83
N GLU A 49 -8.84 -6.40 -4.30
CA GLU A 49 -9.86 -5.85 -3.38
C GLU A 49 -9.28 -5.02 -2.23
N TYR A 50 -8.09 -5.38 -1.72
CA TYR A 50 -7.46 -4.69 -0.59
C TYR A 50 -6.83 -3.35 -0.93
N GLY A 51 -6.40 -3.13 -2.18
CA GLY A 51 -5.92 -1.83 -2.65
C GLY A 51 -7.04 -0.81 -2.83
N ALA A 52 -8.28 -1.29 -2.93
CA ALA A 52 -9.48 -0.46 -2.93
C ALA A 52 -9.98 -0.15 -1.50
N ILE A 53 -9.55 -0.95 -0.52
CA ILE A 53 -9.89 -0.71 0.89
C ILE A 53 -8.83 0.17 1.52
N TYR A 54 -7.53 -0.13 1.46
CA TYR A 54 -6.45 0.56 2.19
C TYR A 54 -5.52 1.42 1.31
N GLY A 55 -4.63 2.19 1.95
CA GLY A 55 -3.56 2.89 1.23
C GLY A 55 -2.60 1.92 0.54
N ARG A 56 -2.23 2.20 -0.70
CA ARG A 56 -1.27 1.40 -1.48
C ARG A 56 0.08 2.11 -1.59
N ILE A 57 1.17 1.38 -1.40
CA ILE A 57 2.52 1.93 -1.54
C ILE A 57 2.97 1.75 -2.99
N GLU A 58 3.27 2.86 -3.67
CA GLU A 58 3.75 2.85 -5.05
C GLU A 58 5.02 3.68 -5.20
N GLY A 59 5.97 3.15 -5.97
CA GLY A 59 7.14 3.89 -6.43
C GLY A 59 6.76 4.73 -7.64
N TYR A 60 7.15 6.00 -7.66
CA TYR A 60 6.96 6.87 -8.81
C TYR A 60 8.32 7.27 -9.38
N ARG A 61 8.54 6.93 -10.65
CA ARG A 61 9.74 7.34 -11.37
C ARG A 61 9.48 8.66 -12.09
N TYR A 62 10.07 9.74 -11.59
CA TYR A 62 10.09 10.99 -12.35
C TYR A 62 11.10 10.87 -13.49
N TYR A 63 10.67 11.17 -14.72
CA TYR A 63 11.58 11.45 -15.84
C TYR A 63 12.24 12.82 -15.63
N SER A 64 13.13 12.90 -14.64
CA SER A 64 14.07 14.00 -14.50
C SER A 64 15.49 13.46 -14.56
N SER A 65 16.44 14.32 -14.95
CA SER A 65 17.86 13.97 -15.13
C SER A 65 18.55 13.39 -13.88
N LEU A 66 17.87 13.40 -12.73
CA LEU A 66 18.39 12.92 -11.45
C LEU A 66 17.75 11.59 -10.98
N ASN A 67 16.77 11.03 -11.72
CA ASN A 67 16.15 9.72 -11.46
C ASN A 67 15.94 9.42 -9.95
N TYR A 68 15.25 10.30 -9.22
CA TYR A 68 14.86 9.98 -7.85
C TYR A 68 13.61 9.10 -7.88
N GLU A 69 13.74 7.88 -7.38
CA GLU A 69 12.60 7.03 -7.05
C GLU A 69 11.95 7.58 -5.78
N SER A 70 10.73 8.10 -5.91
CA SER A 70 9.95 8.62 -4.79
C SER A 70 8.80 7.67 -4.47
N TRP A 71 8.72 7.25 -3.22
CA TRP A 71 7.68 6.33 -2.75
C TRP A 71 6.53 7.09 -2.10
N TYR A 72 5.30 6.66 -2.38
CA TYR A 72 4.09 7.29 -1.87
C TYR A 72 3.08 6.26 -1.37
N VAL A 73 2.28 6.67 -0.39
CA VAL A 73 1.05 5.97 -0.03
C VAL A 73 -0.11 6.68 -0.72
N ILE A 74 -0.91 5.94 -1.48
CA ILE A 74 -2.08 6.45 -2.20
C ILE A 74 -3.33 5.78 -1.64
N TYR A 75 -4.24 6.57 -1.09
CA TYR A 75 -5.49 6.08 -0.54
C TYR A 75 -6.55 5.89 -1.63
N PRO A 76 -7.59 5.08 -1.38
CA PRO A 76 -8.73 4.92 -2.29
C PRO A 76 -9.49 6.23 -2.55
N SER A 77 -9.42 7.19 -1.61
CA SER A 77 -9.95 8.54 -1.78
C SER A 77 -9.22 9.36 -2.87
N GLY A 78 -8.04 8.89 -3.31
CA GLY A 78 -7.13 9.62 -4.20
C GLY A 78 -6.13 10.51 -3.46
N GLU A 79 -6.22 10.62 -2.13
CA GLU A 79 -5.20 11.32 -1.33
C GLU A 79 -3.84 10.61 -1.43
N LYS A 80 -2.78 11.40 -1.58
CA LYS A 80 -1.41 10.91 -1.75
C LYS A 80 -0.49 11.60 -0.74
N ILE A 81 0.31 10.80 -0.05
CA ILE A 81 1.32 11.27 0.92
C ILE A 81 2.65 10.57 0.64
N SER A 82 3.77 11.30 0.81
CA SER A 82 5.09 10.65 0.67
C SER A 82 5.26 9.56 1.73
N LEU A 83 5.89 8.44 1.39
CA LEU A 83 6.08 7.34 2.33
C LEU A 83 6.85 7.79 3.58
N LEU A 84 7.84 8.67 3.39
CA LEU A 84 8.62 9.24 4.48
C LEU A 84 7.76 10.06 5.45
N GLU A 85 6.90 10.93 4.93
CA GLU A 85 5.96 11.69 5.75
C GLU A 85 4.96 10.77 6.45
N TRP A 86 4.46 9.75 5.74
CA TRP A 86 3.51 8.79 6.29
C TRP A 86 4.07 8.00 7.47
N ILE A 87 5.33 7.56 7.39
CA ILE A 87 6.01 6.84 8.49
C ILE A 87 6.18 7.74 9.72
N ASN A 88 6.41 9.04 9.52
CA ASN A 88 6.72 9.99 10.59
C ASN A 88 5.49 10.66 11.24
N ARG A 89 4.29 10.47 10.69
CA ARG A 89 3.02 10.89 11.32
C ARG A 89 2.61 9.96 12.44
#